data_AF-A0A2E6LVS6-F1
#
_entry.id   AF-A0A2E6LVS6-F1
#
_cell.length_a   1.000
_cell.length_b   1.000
_cell.length_c   1.000
_cell.angle_alpha   90.00
_cell.angle_beta   90.00
_cell.angle_gamma   90.00
#
_symmetry.space_group_name_H-M   'P 1'
#
loop_
_entity.id
_entity.type
_entity.pdbx_description
1 polymer ?
#
loop_
_entity_poly.entity_id
_entity_poly.type
_entity_poly.pdbx_seq_one_letter_code
_entity_poly.pdbx_strand_id
1 'polypeptide(L)'
;MSATELTADGQPIAAYVGFSIPDDVSVRLESLVNRLNEGVQEHQGSLFAQVIMDLVDESMNTFFLKPVEDIGLSSMSSKLVVAGVSSVKKAVGVLVQTLSKKLKNPEMKPLANYLWSVIYPDLSKECPQDHMFMASPIAQPLNNELNSIVQDIEAGETGPQIEDRLVKALLEVSEISLDLFFAKPLAMLNLGIVMRKAGQIAFEATRAAVRGVIKKVFKGMNEQELRGVAQYIRSVKFAKERFLLAEAA
;
A
#
# COMPACT_ATOMS: atom_id res chain seq x y z
N MET A 1 19.35 19.38 14.82
CA MET A 1 19.78 18.71 13.58
C MET A 1 18.63 17.80 13.19
N SER A 2 17.78 18.25 12.27
CA SER A 2 16.62 17.47 11.80
C SER A 2 17.14 16.36 10.89
N ALA A 3 16.70 15.12 11.11
CA ALA A 3 17.04 14.02 10.21
C ALA A 3 16.20 14.21 8.94
N THR A 4 16.84 14.47 7.80
CA THR A 4 16.18 14.39 6.50
C THR A 4 15.54 13.02 6.39
N GLU A 5 14.21 12.93 6.32
CA GLU A 5 13.57 11.65 6.10
C GLU A 5 13.89 11.14 4.69
N LEU A 6 14.35 9.90 4.64
CA LEU A 6 14.82 9.26 3.43
C LEU A 6 13.90 8.09 3.06
N THR A 7 13.75 7.87 1.76
CA THR A 7 13.25 6.62 1.21
C THR A 7 14.21 5.46 1.55
N ALA A 8 13.78 4.21 1.31
CA ALA A 8 14.58 3.03 1.64
C ALA A 8 15.94 2.98 0.93
N ASP A 9 16.07 3.63 -0.22
CA ASP A 9 17.29 3.78 -1.02
C ASP A 9 18.10 5.05 -0.68
N GLY A 10 17.72 5.77 0.38
CA GLY A 10 18.47 6.91 0.90
C GLY A 10 18.23 8.23 0.18
N GLN A 11 17.17 8.33 -0.65
CA GLN A 11 16.81 9.58 -1.31
C GLN A 11 15.85 10.41 -0.46
N PRO A 12 15.86 11.75 -0.55
CA PRO A 12 14.88 12.57 0.14
C PRO A 12 13.45 12.22 -0.30
N ILE A 13 12.54 12.12 0.67
CA ILE A 13 11.11 11.89 0.39
C ILE A 13 10.54 13.13 -0.31
N ALA A 14 9.95 12.92 -1.50
CA ALA A 14 9.34 13.98 -2.29
C ALA A 14 7.81 14.01 -2.15
N ALA A 15 7.19 12.84 -2.02
CA ALA A 15 5.76 12.66 -1.87
C ALA A 15 5.47 11.28 -1.27
N TYR A 16 4.20 11.00 -1.03
CA TYR A 16 3.72 9.71 -0.59
C TYR A 16 2.62 9.19 -1.51
N VAL A 17 2.51 7.87 -1.66
CA VAL A 17 1.38 7.21 -2.30
C VAL A 17 0.72 6.28 -1.29
N GLY A 18 -0.57 6.43 -1.05
CA GLY A 18 -1.23 5.73 0.04
C GLY A 18 -2.75 5.79 0.00
N PHE A 19 -3.36 5.35 1.10
CA PHE A 19 -4.80 5.34 1.29
C PHE A 19 -5.15 5.71 2.73
N SER A 20 -6.35 6.29 2.90
CA SER A 20 -6.92 6.54 4.22
C SER A 20 -7.35 5.21 4.82
N ILE A 21 -7.06 5.02 6.10
CA ILE A 21 -7.50 3.86 6.88
C ILE A 21 -8.80 4.24 7.58
N PRO A 22 -9.84 3.40 7.52
CA PRO A 22 -11.07 3.61 8.30
C PRO A 22 -10.80 3.64 9.81
N ASP A 23 -11.55 4.48 10.54
CA ASP A 23 -11.37 4.67 11.99
C ASP A 23 -11.44 3.36 12.79
N ASP A 24 -12.32 2.45 12.39
CA ASP A 24 -12.46 1.16 13.07
C ASP A 24 -11.22 0.27 12.86
N VAL A 25 -10.55 0.38 11.72
CA VAL A 25 -9.29 -0.31 11.41
C VAL A 25 -8.11 0.32 12.16
N SER A 26 -8.04 1.66 12.23
CA SER A 26 -6.98 2.36 12.97
C SER A 26 -7.07 2.08 14.47
N VAL A 27 -8.27 2.13 15.05
CA VAL A 27 -8.54 1.77 16.45
C VAL A 27 -8.18 0.31 16.74
N ARG A 28 -8.48 -0.62 15.81
CA ARG A 28 -8.08 -2.03 15.97
C ARG A 28 -6.58 -2.22 15.95
N LEU A 29 -5.87 -1.55 15.04
CA LEU A 29 -4.41 -1.60 14.97
C LEU A 29 -3.78 -1.00 16.25
N GLU A 30 -4.28 0.14 16.71
CA GLU A 30 -3.84 0.75 17.97
C GLU A 30 -4.08 -0.20 19.16
N SER A 31 -5.27 -0.81 19.25
CA SER A 31 -5.58 -1.78 20.30
C SER A 31 -4.63 -2.98 20.27
N LEU A 32 -4.25 -3.48 19.08
CA LEU A 32 -3.29 -4.58 18.95
C LEU A 32 -1.91 -4.17 19.48
N VAL A 33 -1.44 -3.00 19.06
CA VAL A 33 -0.15 -2.42 19.47
C VAL A 33 -0.11 -2.24 20.98
N ASN A 34 -1.13 -1.63 21.57
CA ASN A 34 -1.20 -1.37 23.01
C ASN A 34 -1.18 -2.67 23.83
N ARG A 35 -2.03 -3.65 23.49
CA ARG A 35 -2.07 -4.95 24.18
C ARG A 35 -0.73 -5.68 24.12
N LEU A 36 -0.07 -5.68 22.96
CA LEU A 36 1.24 -6.33 22.79
C LEU A 36 2.34 -5.57 23.56
N ASN A 37 2.26 -4.23 23.62
CA ASN A 37 3.19 -3.41 24.39
C ASN A 37 3.04 -3.62 25.91
N GLU A 38 1.81 -3.74 26.40
CA GLU A 38 1.46 -4.06 27.79
C GLU A 38 1.81 -5.49 28.20
N GLY A 39 2.09 -6.38 27.25
CA GLY A 39 2.50 -7.75 27.54
C GLY A 39 1.36 -8.64 28.02
N VAL A 40 0.15 -8.45 27.48
CA VAL A 40 -1.01 -9.30 27.80
C VAL A 40 -0.69 -10.78 27.61
N GLN A 41 -1.22 -11.62 28.52
CA GLN A 41 -1.01 -13.06 28.47
C GLN A 41 -1.90 -13.74 27.41
N GLU A 42 -3.06 -13.16 27.12
CA GLU A 42 -3.96 -13.65 26.08
C GLU A 42 -3.29 -13.56 24.70
N HIS A 43 -3.32 -14.66 23.95
CA HIS A 43 -2.75 -14.72 22.62
C HIS A 43 -3.50 -13.79 21.64
N GLN A 44 -2.79 -12.85 21.02
CA GLN A 44 -3.40 -11.82 20.16
C GLN A 44 -3.46 -12.21 18.67
N GLY A 45 -3.27 -13.48 18.31
CA GLY A 45 -3.19 -13.91 16.91
C GLY A 45 -4.44 -13.60 16.09
N SER A 46 -5.63 -13.71 16.69
CA SER A 46 -6.88 -13.38 15.99
C SER A 46 -6.96 -11.89 15.63
N LEU A 47 -6.64 -11.00 16.58
CA LEU A 47 -6.65 -9.56 16.34
C LEU A 47 -5.56 -9.16 15.34
N PHE A 48 -4.37 -9.75 15.44
CA PHE A 48 -3.30 -9.58 14.47
C PHE A 48 -3.72 -9.96 13.05
N ALA A 49 -4.38 -11.11 12.88
CA ALA A 49 -4.88 -11.54 11.58
C ALA A 49 -5.93 -10.59 11.03
N GLN A 50 -6.86 -10.15 11.86
CA GLN A 50 -7.92 -9.23 11.48
C GLN A 50 -7.36 -7.91 10.97
N VAL A 51 -6.47 -7.28 11.74
CA VAL A 51 -5.83 -6.00 11.36
C VAL A 51 -5.12 -6.10 10.01
N ILE A 52 -4.33 -7.16 9.78
CA ILE A 52 -3.63 -7.31 8.49
C ILE A 52 -4.63 -7.51 7.34
N MET A 53 -5.66 -8.34 7.53
CA MET A 53 -6.65 -8.58 6.48
C MET A 53 -7.47 -7.32 6.17
N ASP A 54 -7.81 -6.51 7.18
CA ASP A 54 -8.50 -5.24 6.99
C ASP A 54 -7.65 -4.26 6.17
N LEU A 55 -6.35 -4.13 6.48
CA LEU A 55 -5.42 -3.28 5.72
C LEU A 55 -5.23 -3.76 4.28
N VAL A 56 -5.16 -5.08 4.07
CA VAL A 56 -5.09 -5.68 2.71
C VAL A 56 -6.38 -5.41 1.95
N ASP A 57 -7.53 -5.57 2.60
CA ASP A 57 -8.82 -5.33 1.98
C ASP A 57 -8.98 -3.87 1.57
N GLU A 58 -8.61 -2.92 2.45
CA GLU A 58 -8.66 -1.49 2.13
C GLU A 58 -7.66 -1.11 1.02
N SER A 59 -6.44 -1.63 1.08
CA SER A 59 -5.44 -1.43 0.01
C SER A 59 -5.94 -1.93 -1.35
N MET A 60 -6.49 -3.15 -1.40
CA MET A 60 -7.03 -3.71 -2.64
C MET A 60 -8.28 -2.97 -3.12
N ASN A 61 -9.12 -2.51 -2.19
CA ASN A 61 -10.29 -1.72 -2.53
C ASN A 61 -9.87 -0.38 -3.15
N THR A 62 -9.03 0.38 -2.47
CA THR A 62 -8.60 1.70 -2.90
C THR A 62 -7.75 1.67 -4.17
N PHE A 63 -6.80 0.73 -4.31
CA PHE A 63 -5.87 0.69 -5.45
C PHE A 63 -6.36 -0.03 -6.70
N PHE A 64 -7.38 -0.87 -6.57
CA PHE A 64 -7.79 -1.74 -7.68
C PHE A 64 -9.29 -1.72 -7.92
N LEU A 65 -10.12 -1.93 -6.91
CA LEU A 65 -11.57 -2.05 -7.11
C LEU A 65 -12.25 -0.71 -7.36
N LYS A 66 -12.00 0.29 -6.52
CA LYS A 66 -12.61 1.61 -6.67
C LYS A 66 -12.25 2.30 -8.00
N PRO A 67 -10.99 2.26 -8.48
CA PRO A 67 -10.65 2.79 -9.82
C PRO A 67 -11.41 2.11 -10.95
N VAL A 68 -11.68 0.80 -10.85
CA VAL A 68 -12.47 0.09 -11.86
C VAL A 68 -13.88 0.69 -11.97
N GLU A 69 -14.48 0.98 -10.82
CA GLU A 69 -15.83 1.56 -10.73
C GLU A 69 -15.85 3.02 -11.20
N ASP A 70 -14.89 3.83 -10.72
CA ASP A 70 -14.83 5.27 -10.99
C ASP A 70 -14.43 5.59 -12.45
N ILE A 71 -13.51 4.82 -13.04
CA ILE A 71 -13.02 5.02 -14.42
C ILE A 71 -13.99 4.39 -15.43
N GLY A 72 -14.80 3.41 -15.02
CA GLY A 72 -15.74 2.71 -15.89
C GLY A 72 -15.04 1.75 -16.85
N LEU A 73 -14.07 0.96 -16.34
CA LEU A 73 -13.29 0.04 -17.17
C LEU A 73 -14.16 -1.02 -17.86
N SER A 74 -13.67 -1.53 -18.99
CA SER A 74 -14.32 -2.62 -19.71
C SER A 74 -14.57 -3.85 -18.84
N SER A 75 -15.65 -4.59 -19.09
CA SER A 75 -16.00 -5.81 -18.35
C SER A 75 -14.86 -6.85 -18.30
N MET A 76 -13.98 -6.89 -19.31
CA MET A 76 -12.82 -7.76 -19.33
C MET A 76 -11.73 -7.28 -18.37
N SER A 77 -11.40 -5.98 -18.40
CA SER A 77 -10.44 -5.35 -17.48
C SER A 77 -10.92 -5.46 -16.04
N SER A 78 -12.20 -5.21 -15.77
CA SER A 78 -12.80 -5.34 -14.43
C SER A 78 -12.68 -6.76 -13.89
N LYS A 79 -12.99 -7.78 -14.71
CA LYS A 79 -12.82 -9.20 -14.32
C LYS A 79 -11.37 -9.54 -13.99
N LEU A 80 -10.42 -9.02 -14.79
CA LEU A 80 -9.00 -9.24 -14.54
C LEU A 80 -8.57 -8.63 -13.20
N VAL A 81 -9.01 -7.40 -12.91
CA VAL A 81 -8.70 -6.72 -11.65
C VAL A 81 -9.27 -7.51 -10.47
N VAL A 82 -10.54 -7.90 -10.53
CA VAL A 82 -11.19 -8.71 -9.47
C VAL A 82 -10.47 -10.04 -9.25
N ALA A 83 -10.04 -10.72 -10.33
CA ALA A 83 -9.28 -11.95 -10.23
C ALA A 83 -7.90 -11.74 -9.58
N GLY A 84 -7.22 -10.65 -9.92
CA GLY A 84 -5.95 -10.25 -9.30
C GLY A 84 -6.11 -9.98 -7.80
N VAL A 85 -7.08 -9.15 -7.43
CA VAL A 85 -7.41 -8.85 -6.02
C VAL A 85 -7.74 -10.12 -5.24
N SER A 86 -8.57 -11.01 -5.79
CA SER A 86 -8.89 -12.30 -5.14
C SER A 86 -7.64 -13.16 -4.93
N SER A 87 -6.72 -13.15 -5.89
CA SER A 87 -5.47 -13.90 -5.80
C SER A 87 -4.56 -13.35 -4.69
N VAL A 88 -4.43 -12.03 -4.58
CA VAL A 88 -3.70 -11.36 -3.48
C VAL A 88 -4.32 -11.71 -2.13
N LYS A 89 -5.62 -11.50 -1.95
CA LYS A 89 -6.32 -11.78 -0.68
C LYS A 89 -6.15 -13.23 -0.23
N LYS A 90 -6.20 -14.19 -1.16
CA LYS A 90 -5.95 -15.61 -0.85
C LYS A 90 -4.52 -15.87 -0.41
N ALA A 91 -3.54 -15.36 -1.16
CA ALA A 91 -2.12 -15.55 -0.85
C ALA A 91 -1.77 -14.99 0.53
N VAL A 92 -2.21 -13.76 0.82
CA VAL A 92 -2.00 -13.12 2.12
C VAL A 92 -2.78 -13.82 3.22
N GLY A 93 -4.06 -14.13 3.00
CA GLY A 93 -4.92 -14.77 3.99
C GLY A 93 -4.38 -16.10 4.49
N VAL A 94 -3.86 -16.96 3.61
CA VAL A 94 -3.24 -18.24 4.01
C VAL A 94 -2.02 -18.01 4.89
N LEU A 95 -1.16 -17.06 4.53
CA LEU A 95 0.03 -16.72 5.32
C LEU A 95 -0.38 -16.16 6.68
N VAL A 96 -1.27 -15.18 6.72
CA VAL A 96 -1.72 -14.49 7.95
C VAL A 96 -2.43 -15.45 8.90
N GLN A 97 -3.30 -16.34 8.40
CA GLN A 97 -3.93 -17.38 9.23
C GLN A 97 -2.91 -18.36 9.83
N THR A 98 -1.82 -18.60 9.09
CA THR A 98 -0.74 -19.47 9.55
C THR A 98 0.12 -18.78 10.61
N LEU A 99 0.49 -17.52 10.37
CA LEU A 99 1.29 -16.71 11.27
C LEU A 99 0.54 -16.43 12.58
N SER A 100 -0.72 -16.01 12.49
CA SER A 100 -1.55 -15.73 13.66
C SER A 100 -1.59 -16.92 14.63
N LYS A 101 -1.73 -18.15 14.13
CA LYS A 101 -1.78 -19.35 14.99
C LYS A 101 -0.42 -19.74 15.59
N LYS A 102 0.69 -19.38 14.94
CA LYS A 102 2.03 -19.88 15.29
C LYS A 102 2.87 -18.87 16.08
N LEU A 103 2.73 -17.59 15.78
CA LEU A 103 3.48 -16.53 16.45
C LEU A 103 2.93 -16.33 17.86
N LYS A 104 3.84 -16.16 18.82
CA LYS A 104 3.52 -15.72 20.17
C LYS A 104 3.48 -14.19 20.24
N ASN A 105 2.88 -13.64 21.30
CA ASN A 105 2.79 -12.19 21.49
C ASN A 105 4.13 -11.46 21.38
N PRO A 106 5.26 -11.94 21.96
CA PRO A 106 6.56 -11.29 21.79
C PRO A 106 7.06 -11.25 20.35
N GLU A 107 6.65 -12.20 19.50
CA GLU A 107 7.02 -12.25 18.09
C GLU A 107 6.12 -11.36 17.22
N MET A 108 4.86 -11.17 17.61
CA MET A 108 3.92 -10.26 16.93
C MET A 108 4.19 -8.78 17.27
N LYS A 109 4.65 -8.49 18.49
CA LYS A 109 4.94 -7.13 18.98
C LYS A 109 5.80 -6.29 18.03
N PRO A 110 6.99 -6.74 17.57
CA PRO A 110 7.80 -5.95 16.65
C PRO A 110 7.11 -5.69 15.31
N LEU A 111 6.25 -6.61 14.83
CA LEU A 111 5.48 -6.39 13.61
C LEU A 111 4.38 -5.36 13.79
N ALA A 112 3.61 -5.46 14.87
CA ALA A 112 2.54 -4.50 15.15
C ALA A 112 3.11 -3.08 15.29
N ASN A 113 4.22 -2.94 16.00
CA ASN A 113 4.93 -1.66 16.14
C ASN A 113 5.46 -1.14 14.80
N TYR A 114 5.99 -2.02 13.95
CA TYR A 114 6.43 -1.63 12.60
C TYR A 114 5.25 -1.17 11.74
N LEU A 115 4.14 -1.91 11.72
CA LEU A 115 2.94 -1.53 10.96
C LEU A 115 2.43 -0.17 11.43
N TRP A 116 2.39 0.07 12.74
CA TRP A 116 2.05 1.38 13.29
C TRP A 116 3.00 2.49 12.84
N SER A 117 4.31 2.21 12.76
CA SER A 117 5.31 3.21 12.34
C SER A 117 5.20 3.66 10.88
N VAL A 118 4.45 2.91 10.07
CA VAL A 118 4.17 3.25 8.67
C VAL A 118 2.73 3.73 8.47
N ILE A 119 2.02 4.04 9.57
CA ILE A 119 0.77 4.77 9.56
C ILE A 119 1.04 6.24 9.90
N TYR A 120 0.52 7.13 9.08
CA TYR A 120 0.73 8.57 9.17
C TYR A 120 -0.58 9.27 9.54
N PRO A 121 -0.61 10.09 10.59
CA PRO A 121 -1.73 10.98 10.83
C PRO A 121 -1.73 12.12 9.79
N ASP A 122 -2.91 12.58 9.40
CA ASP A 122 -3.06 13.74 8.52
C ASP A 122 -2.87 15.03 9.30
N LEU A 123 -1.65 15.57 9.27
CA LEU A 123 -1.27 16.79 10.00
C LEU A 123 -1.96 18.04 9.46
N SER A 124 -2.67 17.96 8.32
CA SER A 124 -3.47 19.07 7.80
C SER A 124 -4.84 19.22 8.50
N LYS A 125 -5.19 18.32 9.41
CA LYS A 125 -6.49 18.27 10.10
C LYS A 125 -6.40 18.75 11.54
N GLU A 126 -7.51 19.23 12.09
CA GLU A 126 -7.61 19.67 13.50
C GLU A 126 -7.43 18.48 14.46
N CYS A 127 -7.96 17.31 14.10
CA CYS A 127 -7.76 16.04 14.81
C CYS A 127 -7.02 15.05 13.91
N PRO A 128 -5.67 15.12 13.77
CA PRO A 128 -4.91 14.24 12.88
C PRO A 128 -5.06 12.75 13.17
N GLN A 129 -5.33 12.39 14.43
CA GLN A 129 -5.50 10.99 14.87
C GLN A 129 -6.80 10.35 14.34
N ASP A 130 -7.78 11.17 13.95
CA ASP A 130 -9.04 10.71 13.35
C ASP A 130 -8.89 10.52 11.82
N HIS A 131 -7.68 10.73 11.30
CA HIS A 131 -7.40 10.73 9.86
C HIS A 131 -6.07 10.04 9.59
N MET A 132 -6.09 8.71 9.70
CA MET A 132 -4.89 7.89 9.57
C MET A 132 -4.71 7.38 8.13
N PHE A 133 -3.47 7.37 7.66
CA PHE A 133 -3.09 6.93 6.31
C PHE A 133 -2.04 5.84 6.36
N MET A 134 -2.17 4.84 5.50
CA MET A 134 -1.07 3.91 5.20
C MET A 134 -0.46 4.35 3.87
N ALA A 135 0.81 4.78 3.91
CA ALA A 135 1.42 5.43 2.76
C ALA A 135 2.89 5.03 2.56
N SER A 136 3.27 4.87 1.30
CA SER A 136 4.64 4.59 0.88
C SER A 136 5.33 5.87 0.43
N PRO A 137 6.51 6.21 0.97
CA PRO A 137 7.26 7.36 0.52
C PRO A 137 7.84 7.10 -0.88
N ILE A 138 7.80 8.12 -1.74
CA ILE A 138 8.40 8.09 -3.07
C ILE A 138 9.41 9.22 -3.24
N ALA A 139 10.49 8.93 -3.97
CA ALA A 139 11.54 9.89 -4.25
C ALA A 139 11.18 10.83 -5.41
N GLN A 140 11.96 11.91 -5.55
CA GLN A 140 11.73 12.94 -6.55
C GLN A 140 11.61 12.43 -8.00
N PRO A 141 12.43 11.46 -8.48
CA PRO A 141 12.32 10.99 -9.86
C PRO A 141 10.94 10.39 -10.17
N LEU A 142 10.44 9.51 -9.31
CA LEU A 142 9.13 8.88 -9.47
C LEU A 142 7.99 9.89 -9.30
N ASN A 143 8.10 10.82 -8.35
CA ASN A 143 7.13 11.89 -8.18
C ASN A 143 7.04 12.79 -9.43
N ASN A 144 8.17 13.16 -10.02
CA ASN A 144 8.23 13.94 -11.26
C ASN A 144 7.60 13.19 -12.43
N GLU A 145 7.89 11.90 -12.58
CA GLU A 145 7.33 11.08 -13.65
C GLU A 145 5.81 10.95 -13.51
N LEU A 146 5.30 10.68 -12.30
CA LEU A 146 3.86 10.64 -12.05
C LEU A 146 3.19 11.98 -12.36
N ASN A 147 3.81 13.11 -12.00
CA ASN A 147 3.28 14.43 -12.31
C ASN A 147 3.29 14.73 -13.82
N SER A 148 4.35 14.35 -14.53
CA SER A 148 4.45 14.53 -15.98
C SER A 148 3.42 13.68 -16.72
N ILE A 149 3.25 12.40 -16.35
CA ILE A 149 2.23 11.53 -16.95
C ILE A 149 0.84 12.14 -16.77
N VAL A 150 0.52 12.63 -15.57
CA VAL A 150 -0.76 13.28 -15.29
C VAL A 150 -0.96 14.52 -16.17
N GLN A 151 0.06 15.37 -16.32
CA GLN A 151 0.00 16.57 -17.17
C GLN A 151 -0.21 16.23 -18.65
N ASP A 152 0.50 15.22 -19.17
CA ASP A 152 0.39 14.80 -20.57
C ASP A 152 -1.00 14.25 -20.88
N ILE A 153 -1.55 13.40 -19.99
CA ILE A 153 -2.93 12.91 -20.11
C ILE A 153 -3.94 14.06 -20.14
N GLU A 154 -3.73 15.09 -19.31
CA GLU A 154 -4.63 16.24 -19.27
C GLU A 154 -4.57 17.09 -20.52
N ALA A 155 -3.38 17.19 -21.13
CA ALA A 155 -3.17 17.81 -22.42
C ALA A 155 -3.78 17.00 -23.59
N GLY A 156 -4.28 15.79 -23.33
CA GLY A 156 -4.92 14.93 -24.33
C GLY A 156 -4.00 13.91 -24.97
N GLU A 157 -2.79 13.71 -24.42
CA GLU A 157 -1.88 12.67 -24.90
C GLU A 157 -2.44 11.27 -24.60
N THR A 158 -2.41 10.40 -25.62
CA THR A 158 -2.96 9.04 -25.54
C THR A 158 -2.06 8.03 -26.27
N GLY A 159 -2.39 6.75 -26.12
CA GLY A 159 -1.75 5.67 -26.85
C GLY A 159 -0.51 5.08 -26.16
N PRO A 160 0.24 4.21 -26.86
CA PRO A 160 1.17 3.28 -26.22
C PRO A 160 2.27 3.92 -25.37
N GLN A 161 2.72 5.12 -25.73
CA GLN A 161 3.78 5.81 -24.99
C GLN A 161 3.34 6.21 -23.57
N ILE A 162 2.13 6.77 -23.43
CA ILE A 162 1.56 7.12 -22.13
C ILE A 162 1.21 5.86 -21.33
N GLU A 163 0.68 4.83 -21.99
CA GLU A 163 0.36 3.55 -21.36
C GLU A 163 1.61 2.86 -20.79
N ASP A 164 2.72 2.81 -21.54
CA ASP A 164 3.97 2.20 -21.10
C ASP A 164 4.60 2.96 -19.92
N ARG A 165 4.54 4.30 -19.94
CA ARG A 165 4.99 5.14 -18.84
C ARG A 165 4.16 4.93 -17.58
N LEU A 166 2.83 4.89 -17.70
CA LEU A 166 1.91 4.56 -16.61
C LEU A 166 2.23 3.19 -16.01
N VAL A 167 2.35 2.16 -16.85
CA VAL A 167 2.67 0.81 -16.41
C VAL A 167 4.00 0.80 -15.65
N LYS A 168 5.04 1.45 -16.17
CA LYS A 168 6.35 1.50 -15.52
C LYS A 168 6.29 2.20 -14.15
N ALA A 169 5.70 3.38 -14.08
CA ALA A 169 5.60 4.16 -12.84
C ALA A 169 4.78 3.44 -11.76
N LEU A 170 3.63 2.85 -12.13
CA LEU A 170 2.77 2.14 -11.18
C LEU A 170 3.37 0.82 -10.72
N LEU A 171 4.14 0.13 -11.57
CA LEU A 171 4.94 -1.01 -11.14
C LEU A 171 5.97 -0.56 -10.09
N GLU A 172 6.66 0.56 -10.30
CA GLU A 172 7.65 1.06 -9.33
C GLU A 172 7.01 1.41 -7.97
N VAL A 173 5.89 2.14 -7.97
CA VAL A 173 5.10 2.41 -6.74
C VAL A 173 4.71 1.11 -6.04
N SER A 174 4.27 0.10 -6.79
CA SER A 174 3.85 -1.19 -6.25
C SER A 174 5.01 -1.95 -5.61
N GLU A 175 6.20 -1.93 -6.20
CA GLU A 175 7.39 -2.57 -5.65
C GLU A 175 7.81 -1.90 -4.32
N ILE A 176 7.78 -0.56 -4.25
CA ILE A 176 8.03 0.19 -3.02
C ILE A 176 7.03 -0.22 -1.92
N SER A 177 5.74 -0.25 -2.26
CA SER A 177 4.67 -0.58 -1.32
C SER A 177 4.76 -2.03 -0.83
N LEU A 178 5.04 -2.98 -1.74
CA LEU A 178 5.20 -4.40 -1.40
C LEU A 178 6.45 -4.64 -0.54
N ASP A 179 7.55 -3.92 -0.79
CA ASP A 179 8.72 -3.97 0.10
C ASP A 179 8.37 -3.48 1.51
N LEU A 180 7.75 -2.30 1.60
CA LEU A 180 7.44 -1.65 2.87
C LEU A 180 6.41 -2.42 3.70
N PHE A 181 5.34 -2.90 3.07
CA PHE A 181 4.19 -3.45 3.78
C PHE A 181 4.14 -4.98 3.84
N PHE A 182 4.98 -5.67 3.06
CA PHE A 182 5.02 -7.12 3.03
C PHE A 182 6.43 -7.66 3.31
N ALA A 183 7.41 -7.32 2.47
CA ALA A 183 8.72 -7.96 2.52
C ALA A 183 9.46 -7.64 3.83
N LYS A 184 9.52 -6.36 4.23
CA LYS A 184 10.14 -5.93 5.48
C LYS A 184 9.49 -6.56 6.72
N PRO A 185 8.16 -6.47 6.93
CA PRO A 185 7.50 -7.20 8.02
C PRO A 185 7.81 -8.70 8.02
N LEU A 186 7.78 -9.36 6.86
CA LEU A 186 8.06 -10.79 6.78
C LEU A 186 9.50 -11.11 7.19
N ALA A 187 10.47 -10.27 6.82
CA ALA A 187 11.89 -10.45 7.15
C ALA A 187 12.17 -10.24 8.65
N MET A 188 11.37 -9.44 9.35
CA MET A 188 11.48 -9.22 10.79
C MET A 188 11.10 -10.45 11.62
N LEU A 189 10.36 -11.39 11.03
CA LEU A 189 9.95 -12.61 11.73
C LEU A 189 11.08 -13.63 11.77
N ASN A 190 11.32 -14.20 12.96
CA ASN A 190 12.22 -15.33 13.14
C ASN A 190 11.56 -16.64 12.69
N LEU A 191 11.21 -16.73 11.40
CA LEU A 191 10.54 -17.91 10.84
C LEU A 191 11.55 -19.03 10.59
N GLY A 192 11.17 -20.23 11.03
CA GLY A 192 11.78 -21.48 10.55
C GLY A 192 11.63 -21.64 9.03
N ILE A 193 12.48 -22.49 8.45
CA ILE A 193 12.65 -22.65 6.99
C ILE A 193 11.32 -22.79 6.24
N VAL A 194 10.40 -23.62 6.76
CA VAL A 194 9.10 -23.88 6.13
C VAL A 194 8.22 -22.62 6.09
N MET A 195 8.07 -21.91 7.21
CA MET A 195 7.26 -20.68 7.27
C MET A 195 7.89 -19.56 6.44
N ARG A 196 9.23 -19.45 6.44
CA ARG A 196 9.95 -18.49 5.59
C ARG A 196 9.68 -18.73 4.11
N LYS A 197 9.70 -20.00 3.68
CA LYS A 197 9.38 -20.36 2.29
C LYS A 197 7.93 -20.07 1.93
N ALA A 198 6.99 -20.39 2.82
CA ALA A 198 5.58 -20.05 2.64
C ALA A 198 5.36 -18.55 2.51
N GLY A 199 6.03 -17.75 3.34
CA GLY A 199 6.03 -16.29 3.25
C GLY A 199 6.53 -15.78 1.90
N GLN A 200 7.67 -16.31 1.42
CA GLN A 200 8.20 -15.93 0.10
C GLN A 200 7.24 -16.29 -1.03
N ILE A 201 6.61 -17.46 -0.97
CA ILE A 201 5.62 -17.88 -1.98
C ILE A 201 4.43 -16.92 -1.98
N ALA A 202 3.91 -16.54 -0.81
CA ALA A 202 2.81 -15.60 -0.71
C ALA A 202 3.20 -14.19 -1.22
N PHE A 203 4.42 -13.75 -0.93
CA PHE A 203 4.97 -12.50 -1.45
C PHE A 203 5.06 -12.51 -2.99
N GLU A 204 5.68 -13.54 -3.58
CA GLU A 204 5.81 -13.64 -5.04
C GLU A 204 4.46 -13.79 -5.73
N ALA A 205 3.51 -14.53 -5.14
CA ALA A 205 2.15 -14.64 -5.66
C ALA A 205 1.43 -13.29 -5.66
N THR A 206 1.56 -12.54 -4.57
CA THR A 206 0.99 -11.18 -4.45
C THR A 206 1.59 -10.24 -5.47
N ARG A 207 2.93 -10.21 -5.55
CA ARG A 207 3.68 -9.40 -6.51
C ARG A 207 3.29 -9.75 -7.95
N ALA A 208 3.21 -11.03 -8.30
CA ALA A 208 2.82 -11.47 -9.63
C ALA A 208 1.39 -11.06 -10.00
N ALA A 209 0.44 -11.16 -9.05
CA ALA A 209 -0.94 -10.74 -9.26
C ALA A 209 -1.04 -9.23 -9.52
N VAL A 210 -0.42 -8.41 -8.66
CA VAL A 210 -0.37 -6.94 -8.82
C VAL A 210 0.24 -6.55 -10.17
N ARG A 211 1.42 -7.09 -10.50
CA ARG A 211 2.09 -6.82 -11.79
C ARG A 211 1.25 -7.26 -12.98
N GLY A 212 0.57 -8.40 -12.86
CA GLY A 212 -0.28 -8.95 -13.91
C GLY A 212 -1.49 -8.06 -14.20
N VAL A 213 -2.08 -7.47 -13.16
CA VAL A 213 -3.18 -6.49 -13.32
C VAL A 213 -2.66 -5.22 -13.98
N ILE A 214 -1.62 -4.59 -13.41
CA ILE A 214 -1.06 -3.32 -13.91
C ILE A 214 -0.68 -3.44 -15.40
N LYS A 215 0.04 -4.49 -15.80
CA LYS A 215 0.49 -4.64 -17.20
C LYS A 215 -0.61 -4.82 -18.23
N LYS A 216 -1.82 -5.18 -17.82
CA LYS A 216 -2.91 -5.56 -18.73
C LYS A 216 -4.05 -4.55 -18.74
N VAL A 217 -4.27 -3.82 -17.66
CA VAL A 217 -5.42 -2.92 -17.52
C VAL A 217 -5.26 -1.64 -18.34
N PHE A 218 -4.06 -1.07 -18.43
CA PHE A 218 -3.82 0.20 -19.11
C PHE A 218 -3.76 0.11 -20.64
N LYS A 219 -3.73 -1.10 -21.20
CA LYS A 219 -3.53 -1.29 -22.64
C LYS A 219 -4.78 -0.90 -23.43
N GLY A 220 -4.63 0.04 -24.36
CA GLY A 220 -5.70 0.48 -25.25
C GLY A 220 -6.77 1.33 -24.57
N MET A 221 -6.41 2.05 -23.50
CA MET A 221 -7.32 2.97 -22.83
C MET A 221 -7.60 4.18 -23.73
N ASN A 222 -8.86 4.61 -23.75
CA ASN A 222 -9.25 5.85 -24.42
C ASN A 222 -8.93 7.08 -23.56
N GLU A 223 -9.08 8.28 -24.13
CA GLU A 223 -8.78 9.54 -23.43
C GLU A 223 -9.57 9.71 -22.12
N GLN A 224 -10.86 9.36 -22.11
CA GLN A 224 -11.70 9.48 -20.92
C GLN A 224 -11.22 8.54 -19.80
N GLU A 225 -10.87 7.30 -20.15
CA GLU A 225 -10.31 6.33 -19.20
C GLU A 225 -8.97 6.83 -18.63
N LEU A 226 -8.07 7.35 -19.48
CA LEU A 226 -6.80 7.92 -19.06
C LEU A 226 -6.99 9.13 -18.14
N ARG A 227 -7.92 10.04 -18.44
CA ARG A 227 -8.26 11.16 -17.56
C ARG A 227 -8.74 10.68 -16.19
N GLY A 228 -9.52 9.59 -16.14
CA GLY A 228 -9.90 8.92 -14.90
C GLY A 228 -8.67 8.40 -14.13
N VAL A 229 -7.71 7.76 -14.81
CA VAL A 229 -6.44 7.34 -14.20
C VAL A 229 -5.66 8.53 -13.62
N ALA A 230 -5.58 9.65 -14.34
CA ALA A 230 -4.88 10.84 -13.87
C ALA A 230 -5.52 11.45 -12.62
N GLN A 231 -6.86 11.53 -12.58
CA GLN A 231 -7.60 11.94 -11.39
C GLN A 231 -7.35 10.99 -10.22
N TYR A 232 -7.34 9.69 -10.51
CA TYR A 232 -7.09 8.66 -9.51
C TYR A 232 -5.68 8.78 -8.91
N ILE A 233 -4.63 8.92 -9.73
CA ILE A 233 -3.25 9.14 -9.27
C ILE A 233 -3.16 10.33 -8.30
N ARG A 234 -3.88 11.42 -8.57
CA ARG A 234 -3.93 12.57 -7.65
C ARG A 234 -4.61 12.25 -6.32
N SER A 235 -5.66 11.44 -6.34
CA SER A 235 -6.42 11.10 -5.13
C SER A 235 -5.62 10.28 -4.12
N VAL A 236 -4.64 9.50 -4.60
CA VAL A 236 -3.80 8.63 -3.76
C VAL A 236 -2.36 9.12 -3.59
N LYS A 237 -1.99 10.22 -4.26
CA LYS A 237 -0.66 10.87 -4.11
C LYS A 237 -0.76 12.09 -3.21
N PHE A 238 0.00 12.07 -2.12
CA PHE A 238 0.01 13.11 -1.10
C PHE A 238 1.35 13.85 -1.08
N ALA A 239 1.29 15.16 -0.86
CA ALA A 239 2.47 15.96 -0.58
C ALA A 239 3.09 15.54 0.76
N LYS A 240 4.40 15.65 0.90
CA LYS A 240 5.10 15.23 2.13
C LYS A 240 4.65 16.01 3.37
N GLU A 241 4.26 17.28 3.18
CA GLU A 241 3.79 18.19 4.22
C GLU A 241 2.47 17.74 4.86
N ARG A 242 1.75 16.81 4.21
CA ARG A 242 0.55 16.19 4.79
C ARG A 242 0.88 15.34 6.02
N PHE A 243 2.05 14.69 6.00
CA PHE A 243 2.44 13.69 7.01
C PHE A 243 3.64 14.13 7.84
N LEU A 244 4.45 15.04 7.31
CA LEU A 244 5.63 15.59 7.97
C LEU A 244 5.37 17.05 8.29
N LEU A 245 5.68 17.46 9.52
CA LEU A 245 5.65 18.87 9.89
C LEU A 245 6.57 19.64 8.93
N ALA A 246 6.02 20.67 8.28
CA ALA A 246 6.82 21.58 7.49
C ALA A 246 7.88 22.23 8.39
N GLU A 247 9.15 22.18 7.99
CA GLU A 247 10.19 22.96 8.65
C GLU A 247 9.80 24.44 8.54
N ALA A 248 9.72 25.14 9.68
CA ALA A 248 9.61 26.59 9.66
C ALA A 248 10.88 27.13 8.97
N ALA A 249 10.70 27.71 7.79
CA ALA A 249 11.76 28.40 7.04
C ALA A 249 12.28 29.63 7.81
#